data_AF-A0A4P1K4G6-F1
#
_entry.id   AF-A0A4P1K4G6-F1
#
_cell.length_a   1.000
_cell.length_b   1.000
_cell.length_c   1.000
_cell.angle_alpha   90.00
_cell.angle_beta   90.00
_cell.angle_gamma   90.00
#
_symmetry.space_group_name_H-M   'P 1'
#
loop_
_entity.id
_entity.type
_entity.pdbx_description
1 polymer ?
#
loop_
_entity_poly.entity_id
_entity_poly.type
_entity_poly.pdbx_seq_one_letter_code
_entity_poly.pdbx_strand_id
1 'polypeptide(L)'
;MPHLGADGLPDGGEIGGVEIAGFNPSPSVNGSVNSIDLFGEALVPLLSNLPFIQQLDMTLGYRYSDYSSIGGTQAYRADLDWTIIDGLRLRGGYNRAVRAPSVGELYSPLGVNYMAIGQANASAAGGDPCDRRGFYMNGPNAAQVKQLCIAQGVANPDNFIYTDNQVAGWDGGNPNLSEETADTWSFGVVYQPRFESALFSNMSFAIDYYNIEIEDVISSISAADMLKGCFNGAGENPTYDPNNTYCQLFKRKPAERRHLRRHLQPGEPGRSEDGRCRRSVRLALRPGGPGRS
;
A
#
# COMPACT_ATOMS: atom_id res chain seq x y z
N MET A 1 2.11 -10.24 33.02
CA MET A 1 1.23 -9.33 32.25
C MET A 1 1.03 -9.94 30.89
N PRO A 2 -0.17 -9.89 30.29
CA PRO A 2 -0.35 -10.37 28.93
C PRO A 2 0.53 -9.52 28.00
N HIS A 3 1.22 -10.18 27.08
CA HIS A 3 2.11 -9.53 26.12
C HIS A 3 1.55 -9.76 24.72
N LEU A 4 1.70 -8.75 23.86
CA LEU A 4 1.44 -8.89 22.45
C LEU A 4 2.59 -9.72 21.86
N GLY A 5 2.26 -10.83 21.24
CA GLY A 5 3.26 -11.68 20.60
C GLY A 5 2.60 -12.78 19.79
N ALA A 6 3.18 -13.11 18.64
CA ALA A 6 2.67 -14.17 17.80
C ALA A 6 2.89 -15.57 18.44
N ASP A 7 1.95 -16.49 18.24
CA ASP A 7 2.03 -17.87 18.73
C ASP A 7 3.17 -18.65 18.05
N GLY A 8 3.79 -19.59 18.79
CA GLY A 8 4.70 -20.58 18.18
C GLY A 8 6.21 -20.30 18.19
N LEU A 9 6.75 -19.50 19.11
CA LEU A 9 8.21 -19.48 19.37
C LEU A 9 8.71 -20.91 19.63
N PRO A 10 9.63 -21.48 18.82
CA PRO A 10 10.20 -22.79 19.09
C PRO A 10 11.01 -22.76 20.39
N ASP A 11 10.82 -23.76 21.26
CA ASP A 11 11.62 -24.01 22.48
C ASP A 11 13.09 -24.44 22.16
N GLY A 12 13.65 -24.01 21.04
CA GLY A 12 14.96 -24.42 20.52
C GLY A 12 15.83 -23.26 20.01
N GLY A 13 15.60 -22.06 20.51
CA GLY A 13 16.36 -20.86 20.18
C GLY A 13 17.19 -20.31 21.34
N GLU A 14 17.83 -21.16 22.16
CA GLU A 14 19.06 -20.71 22.81
C GLU A 14 20.14 -20.60 21.74
N ILE A 15 20.12 -19.49 20.99
CA ILE A 15 21.31 -19.06 20.26
C ILE A 15 22.30 -18.55 21.31
N GLY A 16 23.18 -19.45 21.76
CA GLY A 16 24.36 -19.09 22.52
C GLY A 16 25.25 -18.16 21.69
N GLY A 17 25.01 -16.85 21.80
CA GLY A 17 25.77 -15.83 21.09
C GLY A 17 25.21 -14.46 21.39
N VAL A 18 25.97 -13.69 22.18
CA VAL A 18 25.81 -12.26 22.53
C VAL A 18 24.56 -11.60 21.93
N GLU A 19 23.47 -11.58 22.70
CA GLU A 19 22.21 -10.94 22.34
C GLU A 19 22.41 -9.43 22.18
N ILE A 20 22.65 -8.98 20.96
CA ILE A 20 22.42 -7.59 20.55
C ILE A 20 20.96 -7.51 20.10
N ALA A 21 20.14 -6.80 20.86
CA ALA A 21 18.76 -6.50 20.48
C ALA A 21 18.73 -5.93 19.04
N GLY A 22 18.00 -6.60 18.14
CA GLY A 22 17.86 -6.19 16.74
C GLY A 22 18.59 -7.04 15.69
N PHE A 23 19.21 -8.17 16.07
CA PHE A 23 19.79 -9.11 15.11
C PHE A 23 18.99 -10.42 15.04
N ASN A 24 18.13 -10.55 14.03
CA ASN A 24 17.41 -11.80 13.73
C ASN A 24 18.04 -12.45 12.50
N PRO A 25 18.54 -13.70 12.58
CA PRO A 25 19.05 -14.40 11.40
C PRO A 25 17.90 -14.68 10.43
N SER A 26 17.90 -14.04 9.26
CA SER A 26 16.96 -14.34 8.18
C SER A 26 17.55 -15.44 7.28
N PRO A 27 16.86 -16.58 7.10
CA PRO A 27 17.28 -17.59 6.14
C PRO A 27 17.31 -17.00 4.71
N SER A 28 18.09 -17.61 3.81
CA SER A 28 18.08 -17.17 2.41
C SER A 28 16.72 -17.43 1.76
N VAL A 29 16.20 -16.45 1.01
CA VAL A 29 15.02 -16.61 0.17
C VAL A 29 15.32 -17.65 -0.91
N ASN A 30 14.47 -18.66 -1.03
CA ASN A 30 14.57 -19.69 -2.07
C ASN A 30 13.25 -19.77 -2.84
N GLY A 31 13.29 -19.40 -4.12
CA GLY A 31 12.14 -19.41 -5.00
C GLY A 31 12.51 -18.86 -6.37
N SER A 32 11.73 -19.21 -7.39
CA SER A 32 11.89 -18.72 -8.76
C SER A 32 10.55 -18.29 -9.33
N VAL A 33 10.55 -17.21 -10.10
CA VAL A 33 9.40 -16.74 -10.89
C VAL A 33 9.85 -16.59 -12.33
N ASN A 34 9.10 -17.20 -13.26
CA ASN A 34 9.32 -17.07 -14.69
C ASN A 34 8.09 -16.42 -15.32
N SER A 35 8.28 -15.65 -16.39
CA SER A 35 7.17 -15.03 -17.12
C SER A 35 7.34 -15.11 -18.64
N ILE A 36 6.21 -15.14 -19.34
CA ILE A 36 6.13 -15.00 -20.80
C ILE A 36 5.26 -13.79 -21.10
N ASP A 37 5.79 -12.88 -21.92
CA ASP A 37 5.15 -11.61 -22.24
C ASP A 37 4.82 -11.51 -23.73
N LEU A 38 3.57 -11.16 -24.03
CA LEU A 38 3.12 -10.76 -25.36
C LEU A 38 2.65 -9.30 -25.29
N PHE A 39 3.21 -8.44 -26.13
CA PHE A 39 2.85 -7.03 -26.17
C PHE A 39 2.72 -6.49 -27.58
N GLY A 40 1.87 -5.48 -27.74
CA GLY A 40 1.68 -4.76 -28.99
C GLY A 40 1.21 -3.34 -28.73
N GLU A 41 1.62 -2.44 -29.61
CA GLU A 41 1.18 -1.05 -29.60
C GLU A 41 0.85 -0.62 -31.02
N ALA A 42 -0.21 0.19 -31.16
CA ALA A 42 -0.66 0.74 -32.41
C ALA A 42 -0.94 2.24 -32.26
N LEU A 43 -0.41 3.03 -33.19
CA LEU A 43 -0.77 4.43 -33.37
C LEU A 43 -1.67 4.53 -34.61
N VAL A 44 -2.89 5.03 -34.42
CA VAL A 44 -3.90 5.15 -35.46
C VAL A 44 -4.25 6.63 -35.65
N PRO A 45 -3.90 7.26 -36.78
CA PRO A 45 -4.36 8.59 -37.10
C PRO A 45 -5.84 8.52 -37.50
N LEU A 46 -6.73 9.08 -36.67
CA LEU A 46 -8.18 8.99 -36.88
C LEU A 46 -8.67 10.01 -37.89
N LEU A 47 -8.30 11.28 -37.70
CA LEU A 47 -8.75 12.41 -38.52
C LEU A 47 -7.62 13.42 -38.71
N SER A 48 -7.62 14.09 -39.86
CA SER A 48 -6.68 15.16 -40.16
C SER A 48 -7.30 16.21 -41.08
N ASN A 49 -6.81 17.45 -41.00
CA ASN A 49 -7.13 18.54 -41.92
C ASN A 49 -8.62 18.92 -42.01
N LEU A 50 -9.36 18.86 -40.90
CA LEU A 50 -10.74 19.33 -40.81
C LEU A 50 -10.82 20.62 -39.97
N PRO A 51 -11.85 21.46 -40.17
CA PRO A 51 -12.09 22.60 -39.28
C PRO A 51 -12.17 22.14 -37.81
N PHE A 52 -11.39 22.77 -36.93
CA PHE A 52 -11.25 22.42 -35.50
C PHE A 52 -10.70 21.01 -35.20
N ILE A 53 -10.23 20.28 -36.21
CA ILE A 53 -9.55 18.99 -36.05
C ILE A 53 -8.38 18.97 -37.02
N GLN A 54 -7.29 19.64 -36.63
CA GLN A 54 -6.05 19.63 -37.40
C GLN A 54 -5.46 18.22 -37.43
N GLN A 55 -5.43 17.57 -36.26
CA GLN A 55 -4.97 16.19 -36.11
C GLN A 55 -5.67 15.55 -34.92
N LEU A 56 -6.14 14.32 -35.10
CA LEU A 56 -6.68 13.47 -34.03
C LEU A 56 -6.04 12.09 -34.16
N ASP A 57 -5.20 11.74 -33.20
CA ASP A 57 -4.52 10.46 -33.14
C ASP A 57 -5.01 9.64 -31.94
N MET A 58 -5.06 8.32 -32.13
CA MET A 58 -5.32 7.36 -31.07
C MET A 58 -4.12 6.44 -30.91
N THR A 59 -3.65 6.25 -29.69
CA THR A 59 -2.65 5.23 -29.35
C THR A 59 -3.32 4.14 -28.53
N LEU A 60 -3.17 2.89 -28.95
CA LEU A 60 -3.65 1.72 -28.24
C LEU A 60 -2.46 0.85 -27.89
N GLY A 61 -2.39 0.38 -26.65
CA GLY A 61 -1.39 -0.58 -26.21
C GLY A 61 -2.04 -1.72 -25.46
N TYR A 62 -1.53 -2.93 -25.65
CA TYR A 62 -1.96 -4.12 -24.93
C TYR A 62 -0.74 -4.99 -24.60
N ARG A 63 -0.71 -5.52 -23.39
CA ARG A 63 0.28 -6.48 -22.92
C ARG A 63 -0.43 -7.58 -22.12
N TYR A 64 -0.14 -8.81 -22.45
CA TYR A 64 -0.49 -9.99 -21.68
C TYR A 64 0.78 -10.63 -21.13
N SER A 65 0.77 -10.97 -19.84
CA SER A 65 1.92 -11.51 -19.12
C SER A 65 1.48 -12.73 -18.33
N ASP A 66 1.99 -13.91 -18.69
CA ASP A 66 1.75 -15.16 -17.96
C ASP A 66 2.91 -15.44 -17.02
N TYR A 67 2.65 -15.37 -15.71
CA TYR A 67 3.64 -15.61 -14.66
C TYR A 67 3.45 -17.00 -14.04
N SER A 68 4.55 -17.69 -13.77
CA SER A 68 4.51 -19.00 -13.09
C SER A 68 3.95 -18.95 -11.66
N SER A 69 3.89 -17.76 -11.04
CA SER A 69 3.43 -17.53 -9.66
C SER A 69 1.94 -17.20 -9.58
N ILE A 70 1.45 -16.31 -10.46
CA ILE A 70 0.10 -15.71 -10.36
C ILE A 70 -0.78 -15.98 -11.58
N GLY A 71 -0.23 -16.61 -12.63
CA GLY A 71 -0.91 -16.84 -13.90
C GLY A 71 -0.93 -15.59 -14.80
N GLY A 72 -1.96 -15.51 -15.64
CA GLY A 72 -2.09 -14.50 -16.68
C GLY A 72 -2.63 -13.17 -16.18
N THR A 73 -1.90 -12.10 -16.49
CA THR A 73 -2.26 -10.70 -16.20
C THR A 73 -2.31 -9.88 -17.47
N GLN A 74 -3.05 -8.76 -17.44
CA GLN A 74 -3.22 -7.90 -18.61
C GLN A 74 -3.06 -6.42 -18.25
N ALA A 75 -2.29 -5.71 -19.07
CA ALA A 75 -2.15 -4.27 -19.04
C ALA A 75 -2.57 -3.69 -20.38
N TYR A 76 -3.26 -2.55 -20.35
CA TYR A 76 -3.73 -1.92 -21.58
C TYR A 76 -3.86 -0.42 -21.42
N ARG A 77 -3.68 0.29 -22.54
CA ARG A 77 -3.81 1.74 -22.60
C ARG A 77 -4.54 2.18 -23.85
N ALA A 78 -5.28 3.27 -23.70
CA ALA A 78 -5.90 3.99 -24.79
C ALA A 78 -5.72 5.48 -24.55
N ASP A 79 -4.99 6.12 -25.46
CA ASP A 79 -4.68 7.55 -25.42
C ASP A 79 -5.24 8.23 -26.67
N LEU A 80 -5.74 9.44 -26.52
CA LEU A 80 -6.20 10.33 -27.57
C LEU A 80 -5.40 11.63 -27.52
N ASP A 81 -4.84 12.04 -28.66
CA ASP A 81 -4.20 13.34 -28.85
C ASP A 81 -4.99 14.09 -29.92
N TRP A 82 -5.62 15.20 -29.52
CA TRP A 82 -6.44 16.02 -30.39
C TRP A 82 -5.83 17.42 -30.50
N THR A 83 -5.20 17.69 -31.62
CA THR A 83 -4.81 19.05 -32.00
C THR A 83 -6.00 19.73 -32.68
N ILE A 84 -6.63 20.64 -31.96
CA ILE A 84 -7.84 21.36 -32.41
C ILE A 84 -7.46 22.36 -33.50
N ILE A 85 -6.49 23.20 -33.17
CA ILE A 85 -5.90 24.22 -34.02
C ILE A 85 -4.42 24.31 -33.70
N ASP A 86 -3.69 25.00 -34.56
CA ASP A 86 -2.31 25.36 -34.32
C ASP A 86 -2.17 26.08 -32.97
N GLY A 87 -1.49 25.42 -32.03
CA GLY A 87 -1.27 25.96 -30.69
C GLY A 87 -2.35 25.60 -29.65
N LEU A 88 -3.36 24.78 -29.95
CA LEU A 88 -4.26 24.22 -28.95
C LEU A 88 -4.42 22.71 -29.13
N ARG A 89 -3.99 21.97 -28.10
CA ARG A 89 -4.03 20.52 -28.08
C ARG A 89 -4.69 20.01 -26.81
N LEU A 90 -5.58 19.04 -26.96
CA LEU A 90 -6.14 18.25 -25.88
C LEU A 90 -5.51 16.86 -25.89
N ARG A 91 -5.32 16.30 -24.70
CA ARG A 91 -4.85 14.95 -24.49
C ARG A 91 -5.78 14.28 -23.49
N GLY A 92 -6.09 13.03 -23.70
CA GLY A 92 -6.86 12.25 -22.74
C GLY A 92 -6.49 10.78 -22.86
N GLY A 93 -6.56 10.05 -21.77
CA GLY A 93 -6.24 8.64 -21.83
C GLY A 93 -6.65 7.87 -20.60
N TYR A 94 -6.80 6.57 -20.80
CA TYR A 94 -6.98 5.57 -19.75
C TYR A 94 -5.87 4.53 -19.85
N ASN A 95 -5.29 4.17 -18.71
CA ASN A 95 -4.23 3.18 -18.64
C ASN A 95 -4.45 2.27 -17.43
N ARG A 96 -4.46 0.96 -17.66
CA ARG A 96 -4.37 -0.07 -16.62
C ARG A 96 -2.97 -0.66 -16.62
N ALA A 97 -2.23 -0.43 -15.54
CA ALA A 97 -0.94 -1.03 -15.27
C ALA A 97 -1.06 -2.16 -14.24
N VAL A 98 -0.16 -3.14 -14.31
CA VAL A 98 -0.11 -4.27 -13.37
C VAL A 98 1.32 -4.48 -12.86
N ARG A 99 1.45 -4.89 -11.59
CA ARG A 99 2.72 -5.33 -11.00
C ARG A 99 2.55 -6.71 -10.39
N ALA A 100 3.32 -7.68 -10.89
CA ALA A 100 3.39 -9.00 -10.27
C ALA A 100 4.20 -8.96 -8.95
N PRO A 101 3.87 -9.81 -7.97
CA PRO A 101 4.68 -10.00 -6.78
C PRO A 101 6.11 -10.45 -7.12
N SER A 102 7.08 -9.90 -6.41
CA SER A 102 8.48 -10.30 -6.47
C SER A 102 8.74 -11.62 -5.73
N VAL A 103 9.89 -12.25 -6.00
CA VAL A 103 10.35 -13.47 -5.32
C VAL A 103 10.38 -13.29 -3.79
N GLY A 104 10.77 -12.10 -3.31
CA GLY A 104 10.79 -11.80 -1.88
C GLY A 104 9.38 -11.72 -1.28
N GLU A 105 8.42 -11.10 -1.98
CA GLU A 105 7.04 -11.01 -1.53
C GLU A 105 6.34 -12.37 -1.49
N LEU A 106 6.72 -13.32 -2.36
CA LEU A 106 6.13 -14.65 -2.41
C LEU A 106 6.80 -15.66 -1.48
N TYR A 107 8.13 -15.68 -1.45
CA TYR A 107 8.91 -16.80 -0.90
C TYR A 107 9.88 -16.42 0.22
N SER A 108 9.81 -15.18 0.73
CA SER A 108 10.61 -14.85 1.92
C SER A 108 10.29 -15.83 3.05
N PRO A 109 11.31 -16.40 3.71
CA PRO A 109 11.07 -17.31 4.81
C PRO A 109 10.38 -16.58 5.96
N LEU A 110 9.53 -17.30 6.70
CA LEU A 110 8.94 -16.78 7.92
C LEU A 110 10.04 -16.58 8.98
N GLY A 111 10.24 -15.33 9.39
CA GLY A 111 11.18 -14.94 10.43
C GLY A 111 10.48 -14.35 11.64
N VAL A 112 11.12 -14.42 12.82
CA VAL A 112 10.68 -13.65 13.98
C VAL A 112 11.23 -12.24 13.86
N ASN A 113 10.36 -11.23 14.00
CA ASN A 113 10.75 -9.83 14.01
C ASN A 113 10.12 -9.07 15.17
N TYR A 114 10.79 -8.00 15.61
CA TYR A 114 10.31 -7.12 16.68
C TYR A 114 9.67 -5.88 16.08
N MET A 115 8.36 -5.94 15.89
CA MET A 115 7.59 -4.90 15.22
C MET A 115 7.33 -3.75 16.19
N ALA A 116 7.58 -2.52 15.76
CA ALA A 116 7.33 -1.34 16.58
C ALA A 116 5.82 -1.08 16.72
N ILE A 117 5.37 -0.92 17.96
CA ILE A 117 4.02 -0.45 18.29
C ILE A 117 4.04 0.98 18.84
N GLY A 118 5.22 1.52 19.14
CA GLY A 118 5.39 2.85 19.74
C GLY A 118 5.19 2.82 21.25
N GLN A 119 5.05 4.00 21.87
CA GLN A 119 4.85 4.12 23.31
C GLN A 119 3.47 4.68 23.62
N ALA A 120 2.85 4.16 24.68
CA ALA A 120 1.57 4.67 25.17
C ALA A 120 1.70 6.13 25.62
N ASN A 121 0.93 7.01 25.00
CA ASN A 121 0.83 8.42 25.32
C ASN A 121 -0.63 8.88 25.23
N ALA A 122 -1.08 9.75 26.13
CA ALA A 122 -2.43 10.29 26.13
C ALA A 122 -2.72 11.19 24.90
N SER A 123 -1.68 11.75 24.26
CA SER A 123 -1.84 12.74 23.19
C SER A 123 -1.67 12.19 21.77
N ALA A 124 -1.25 10.93 21.61
CA ALA A 124 -1.03 10.33 20.29
C ALA A 124 -1.30 8.81 20.31
N ALA A 125 -1.87 8.30 19.22
CA ALA A 125 -2.05 6.87 19.03
C ALA A 125 -0.69 6.17 18.90
N GLY A 126 -0.34 5.36 19.89
CA GLY A 126 0.90 4.61 19.98
C GLY A 126 0.93 3.75 21.23
N GLY A 127 1.78 2.72 21.23
CA GLY A 127 1.83 1.69 22.25
C GLY A 127 0.61 0.77 22.21
N ASP A 128 0.47 -0.05 23.26
CA ASP A 128 -0.67 -0.93 23.41
C ASP A 128 -1.96 -0.11 23.65
N PRO A 129 -3.02 -0.24 22.81
CA PRO A 129 -4.27 0.49 22.98
C PRO A 129 -4.99 0.24 24.31
N CYS A 130 -4.67 -0.86 25.00
CA CYS A 130 -5.22 -1.17 26.32
C CYS A 130 -4.43 -0.58 27.48
N ASP A 131 -3.25 0.02 27.23
CA ASP A 131 -2.48 0.71 28.27
C ASP A 131 -3.29 1.89 28.80
N ARG A 132 -3.51 1.94 30.12
CA ARG A 132 -4.29 3.00 30.77
C ARG A 132 -3.75 4.41 30.45
N ARG A 133 -2.45 4.55 30.18
CA ARG A 133 -1.81 5.84 29.86
C ARG A 133 -2.02 6.25 28.40
N GLY A 134 -2.48 5.33 27.56
CA GLY A 134 -2.59 5.51 26.11
C GLY A 134 -3.79 6.34 25.66
N PHE A 135 -3.68 6.89 24.46
CA PHE A 135 -4.69 7.71 23.80
C PHE A 135 -6.08 7.04 23.76
N TYR A 136 -6.15 5.75 23.40
CA TYR A 136 -7.41 5.02 23.25
C TYR A 136 -8.17 4.85 24.58
N MET A 137 -7.47 4.59 25.68
CA MET A 137 -8.05 4.42 27.01
C MET A 137 -8.55 5.73 27.64
N ASN A 138 -8.12 6.88 27.13
CA ASN A 138 -8.48 8.21 27.65
C ASN A 138 -9.28 9.07 26.64
N GLY A 139 -9.67 8.49 25.51
CA GLY A 139 -10.44 9.15 24.47
C GLY A 139 -11.96 9.09 24.67
N PRO A 140 -12.74 9.65 23.72
CA PRO A 140 -14.21 9.67 23.80
C PRO A 140 -14.84 8.27 23.82
N ASN A 141 -14.20 7.27 23.21
CA ASN A 141 -14.69 5.90 23.13
C ASN A 141 -14.06 4.96 24.17
N ALA A 142 -13.47 5.50 25.24
CA ALA A 142 -12.73 4.73 26.25
C ALA A 142 -13.54 3.55 26.83
N ALA A 143 -14.86 3.70 26.99
CA ALA A 143 -15.71 2.62 27.49
C ALA A 143 -15.75 1.41 26.54
N GLN A 144 -15.83 1.64 25.22
CA GLN A 144 -15.83 0.57 24.21
C GLN A 144 -14.44 -0.06 24.08
N VAL A 145 -13.39 0.77 24.11
CA VAL A 145 -11.99 0.31 24.15
C VAL A 145 -11.77 -0.65 25.32
N LYS A 146 -12.24 -0.30 26.54
CA LYS A 146 -12.13 -1.17 27.72
C LYS A 146 -12.82 -2.51 27.52
N GLN A 147 -14.02 -2.54 26.91
CA GLN A 147 -14.73 -3.79 26.63
C GLN A 147 -13.97 -4.67 25.64
N LEU A 148 -13.43 -4.08 24.57
CA LEU A 148 -12.60 -4.80 23.62
C LEU A 148 -11.31 -5.34 24.28
N CYS A 149 -10.66 -4.55 25.14
CA CYS A 149 -9.51 -5.00 25.91
C CYS A 149 -9.83 -6.21 26.79
N ILE A 150 -10.97 -6.20 27.48
CA ILE A 150 -11.44 -7.35 28.29
C ILE A 150 -11.71 -8.56 27.40
N ALA A 151 -12.37 -8.36 26.25
CA ALA A 151 -12.64 -9.43 25.28
C ALA A 151 -11.34 -10.04 24.72
N GLN A 152 -10.29 -9.25 24.60
CA GLN A 152 -8.94 -9.70 24.21
C GLN A 152 -8.12 -10.30 25.38
N GLY A 153 -8.70 -10.43 26.57
CA GLY A 153 -8.06 -11.09 27.73
C GLY A 153 -7.33 -10.16 28.69
N VAL A 154 -7.47 -8.84 28.59
CA VAL A 154 -6.97 -7.90 29.60
C VAL A 154 -7.95 -7.84 30.78
N ALA A 155 -7.66 -8.61 31.83
CA ALA A 155 -8.57 -8.77 32.98
C ALA A 155 -8.88 -7.46 33.74
N ASN A 156 -7.92 -6.51 33.79
CA ASN A 156 -8.11 -5.22 34.44
C ASN A 156 -7.48 -4.08 33.60
N PRO A 157 -8.20 -3.56 32.59
CA PRO A 157 -7.70 -2.47 31.75
C PRO A 157 -7.39 -1.19 32.54
N ASP A 158 -8.10 -0.95 33.65
CA ASP A 158 -7.91 0.24 34.50
C ASP A 158 -6.60 0.23 35.30
N ASN A 159 -5.83 -0.84 35.26
CA ASN A 159 -4.48 -0.89 35.83
C ASN A 159 -3.45 -1.49 34.86
N PHE A 160 -3.85 -1.76 33.62
CA PHE A 160 -2.95 -2.34 32.64
C PHE A 160 -1.95 -1.30 32.14
N ILE A 161 -0.67 -1.67 32.20
CA ILE A 161 0.45 -0.86 31.73
C ILE A 161 1.35 -1.79 30.92
N TYR A 162 1.66 -1.37 29.69
CA TYR A 162 2.58 -2.04 28.80
C TYR A 162 3.77 -1.10 28.54
N THR A 163 4.96 -1.49 28.97
CA THR A 163 6.16 -0.64 28.92
C THR A 163 6.97 -0.81 27.64
N ASP A 164 6.81 -1.93 26.96
CA ASP A 164 7.59 -2.23 25.76
C ASP A 164 7.02 -1.45 24.57
N ASN A 165 7.90 -1.03 23.66
CA ASN A 165 7.53 -0.29 22.46
C ASN A 165 7.59 -1.14 21.18
N GLN A 166 7.91 -2.42 21.33
CA GLN A 166 7.97 -3.42 20.27
C GLN A 166 7.32 -4.73 20.74
N VAL A 167 6.87 -5.53 19.78
CA VAL A 167 6.23 -6.83 20.00
C VAL A 167 6.81 -7.84 19.04
N ALA A 168 6.98 -9.08 19.49
CA ALA A 168 7.47 -10.15 18.63
C ALA A 168 6.35 -10.61 17.67
N GLY A 169 6.61 -10.55 16.37
CA GLY A 169 5.73 -11.01 15.30
C GLY A 169 6.44 -11.99 14.37
N TRP A 170 5.67 -12.62 13.50
CA TRP A 170 6.19 -13.34 12.34
C TRP A 170 5.84 -12.57 11.07
N ASP A 171 6.80 -12.45 10.17
CA ASP A 171 6.63 -11.91 8.83
C ASP A 171 7.40 -12.78 7.83
N GLY A 172 6.96 -12.78 6.59
CA GLY A 172 7.51 -13.58 5.51
C GLY A 172 6.74 -13.37 4.22
N GLY A 173 7.11 -14.12 3.21
CA GLY A 173 6.43 -14.09 1.91
C GLY A 173 5.09 -14.82 1.96
N ASN A 174 4.19 -14.43 1.06
CA ASN A 174 2.89 -15.06 0.88
C ASN A 174 2.76 -15.57 -0.56
N PRO A 175 2.85 -16.90 -0.78
CA PRO A 175 2.69 -17.50 -2.11
C PRO A 175 1.31 -17.30 -2.75
N ASN A 176 0.31 -16.84 -1.98
CA ASN A 176 -1.06 -16.60 -2.47
C ASN A 176 -1.31 -15.15 -2.89
N LEU A 177 -0.28 -14.31 -3.02
CA LEU A 177 -0.44 -12.95 -3.52
C LEU A 177 -0.83 -12.95 -5.00
N SER A 178 -1.71 -12.03 -5.38
CA SER A 178 -2.03 -11.68 -6.77
C SER A 178 -1.28 -10.42 -7.21
N GLU A 179 -1.45 -10.02 -8.47
CA GLU A 179 -0.94 -8.74 -8.96
C GLU A 179 -1.55 -7.53 -8.27
N GLU A 180 -0.77 -6.45 -8.15
CA GLU A 180 -1.28 -5.11 -7.90
C GLU A 180 -1.74 -4.51 -9.23
N THR A 181 -2.84 -3.76 -9.22
CA THR A 181 -3.32 -3.07 -10.42
C THR A 181 -3.45 -1.58 -10.19
N ALA A 182 -3.15 -0.79 -11.22
CA ALA A 182 -3.22 0.67 -11.18
C ALA A 182 -3.98 1.20 -12.38
N ASP A 183 -5.18 1.72 -12.15
CA ASP A 183 -6.02 2.35 -13.15
C ASP A 183 -5.82 3.87 -13.12
N THR A 184 -5.48 4.44 -14.27
CA THR A 184 -5.17 5.86 -14.42
C THR A 184 -6.06 6.50 -15.47
N TRP A 185 -6.80 7.53 -15.06
CA TRP A 185 -7.45 8.47 -15.97
C TRP A 185 -6.62 9.75 -16.08
N SER A 186 -6.38 10.21 -17.30
CA SER A 186 -5.64 11.45 -17.55
C SER A 186 -6.38 12.37 -18.52
N PHE A 187 -6.28 13.67 -18.26
CA PHE A 187 -6.78 14.73 -19.13
C PHE A 187 -5.79 15.88 -19.12
N GLY A 188 -5.42 16.38 -20.29
CA GLY A 188 -4.42 17.42 -20.45
C GLY A 188 -4.82 18.43 -21.52
N VAL A 189 -4.47 19.68 -21.27
CA VAL A 189 -4.62 20.79 -22.23
C VAL A 189 -3.26 21.44 -22.41
N VAL A 190 -2.82 21.57 -23.65
CA VAL A 190 -1.63 22.31 -24.03
C VAL A 190 -2.04 23.48 -24.91
N TYR A 191 -1.66 24.67 -24.50
CA TYR A 191 -1.89 25.90 -25.22
C TYR A 191 -0.56 26.61 -25.50
N GLN A 192 -0.28 26.85 -26.77
CA GLN A 192 0.91 27.50 -27.28
C GLN A 192 0.47 28.67 -28.16
N PRO A 193 0.30 29.87 -27.58
CA PRO A 193 -0.16 31.03 -28.33
C PRO A 193 0.83 31.44 -29.42
N ARG A 194 0.32 31.76 -30.61
CA ARG A 194 1.09 32.31 -31.73
C ARG A 194 0.94 33.84 -31.82
N PHE A 195 1.32 34.55 -30.76
CA PHE A 195 1.33 36.01 -30.79
C PHE A 195 2.47 36.55 -31.67
N GLU A 196 2.24 37.65 -32.38
CA GLU A 196 3.26 38.33 -33.19
C GLU A 196 4.34 39.05 -32.35
N SER A 197 4.11 39.21 -31.04
CA SER A 197 5.06 39.83 -30.11
C SER A 197 6.23 38.90 -29.79
N ALA A 198 7.45 39.37 -30.03
CA ALA A 198 8.71 38.64 -29.79
C ALA A 198 8.93 38.13 -28.35
N LEU A 199 8.27 38.74 -27.35
CA LEU A 199 8.33 38.32 -25.95
C LEU A 199 7.47 37.08 -25.63
N PHE A 200 6.43 36.81 -26.42
CA PHE A 200 5.40 35.81 -26.07
C PHE A 200 5.17 34.73 -27.14
N SER A 201 5.80 34.85 -28.32
CA SER A 201 5.68 33.90 -29.44
C SER A 201 6.12 32.46 -29.13
N ASN A 202 6.89 32.28 -28.05
CA ASN A 202 7.47 31.01 -27.65
C ASN A 202 6.90 30.46 -26.33
N MET A 203 5.84 31.06 -25.78
CA MET A 203 5.27 30.55 -24.53
C MET A 203 4.46 29.27 -24.75
N SER A 204 4.54 28.33 -23.81
CA SER A 204 3.65 27.18 -23.75
C SER A 204 3.07 27.01 -22.34
N PHE A 205 1.78 26.74 -22.30
CA PHE A 205 0.98 26.51 -21.11
C PHE A 205 0.47 25.07 -21.17
N ALA A 206 0.65 24.31 -20.09
CA ALA A 206 0.09 22.97 -19.98
C ALA A 206 -0.60 22.79 -18.64
N ILE A 207 -1.82 22.25 -18.68
CA ILE A 207 -2.61 21.86 -17.52
C ILE A 207 -2.92 20.38 -17.66
N ASP A 208 -2.47 19.57 -16.70
CA ASP A 208 -2.71 18.13 -16.68
C ASP A 208 -3.42 17.74 -15.39
N TYR A 209 -4.49 16.97 -15.53
CA TYR A 209 -5.22 16.32 -14.45
C TYR A 209 -5.04 14.81 -14.57
N TYR A 210 -4.79 14.16 -13.44
CA TYR A 210 -4.80 12.70 -13.38
C TYR A 210 -5.48 12.19 -12.10
N ASN A 211 -6.13 11.04 -12.26
CA ASN A 211 -6.72 10.27 -11.18
C ASN A 211 -6.15 8.84 -11.28
N ILE A 212 -5.50 8.40 -10.21
CA ILE A 212 -4.89 7.07 -10.12
C ILE A 212 -5.58 6.33 -8.97
N GLU A 213 -6.03 5.12 -9.25
CA GLU A 213 -6.57 4.17 -8.28
C GLU A 213 -5.69 2.93 -8.30
N ILE A 214 -5.22 2.51 -7.13
CA ILE A 214 -4.37 1.32 -6.98
C ILE A 214 -5.14 0.31 -6.14
N GLU A 215 -5.30 -0.89 -6.67
CA GLU A 215 -5.99 -2.01 -6.06
C GLU A 215 -4.99 -3.13 -5.79
N ASP A 216 -5.28 -3.98 -4.79
CA ASP A 216 -4.48 -5.17 -4.47
C ASP A 216 -3.03 -4.88 -4.08
N VAL A 217 -2.79 -3.75 -3.41
CA VAL A 217 -1.46 -3.33 -2.94
C VAL A 217 -0.82 -4.42 -2.08
N ILE A 218 0.35 -4.90 -2.52
CA ILE A 218 1.18 -5.86 -1.81
C ILE A 218 2.02 -5.07 -0.82
N SER A 219 1.61 -5.12 0.44
CA SER A 219 2.36 -4.53 1.53
C SER A 219 2.17 -5.35 2.81
N SER A 220 3.08 -5.17 3.75
CA SER A 220 2.93 -5.70 5.10
C SER A 220 2.18 -4.68 5.98
N ILE A 221 1.14 -5.13 6.69
CA ILE A 221 0.48 -4.30 7.69
C ILE A 221 1.43 -4.18 8.91
N SER A 222 1.67 -2.95 9.38
CA SER A 222 2.51 -2.75 10.56
C SER A 222 1.77 -3.15 11.84
N ALA A 223 2.48 -3.59 12.90
CA ALA A 223 1.83 -3.91 14.17
C ALA A 223 1.07 -2.71 14.77
N ALA A 224 1.56 -1.50 14.56
CA ALA A 224 0.87 -0.28 14.97
C ALA A 224 -0.46 -0.09 14.20
N ASP A 225 -0.48 -0.36 12.89
CA ASP A 225 -1.70 -0.25 12.07
C ASP A 225 -2.71 -1.36 12.39
N MET A 226 -2.25 -2.59 12.67
CA MET A 226 -3.12 -3.68 13.16
C MET A 226 -3.85 -3.27 14.45
N LEU A 227 -3.11 -2.72 15.41
CA LEU A 227 -3.66 -2.21 16.66
C LEU A 227 -4.60 -1.02 16.43
N LYS A 228 -4.19 -0.07 15.59
CA LYS A 228 -4.98 1.11 15.25
C LYS A 228 -6.31 0.72 14.60
N GLY A 229 -6.31 -0.16 13.60
CA GLY A 229 -7.51 -0.62 12.91
C GLY A 229 -8.44 -1.39 13.84
N CYS A 230 -7.90 -2.28 14.68
CA CYS A 230 -8.69 -3.02 15.66
C CYS A 230 -9.40 -2.10 16.67
N PHE A 231 -8.72 -1.03 17.11
CA PHE A 231 -9.26 -0.04 18.06
C PHE A 231 -9.87 1.20 17.39
N ASN A 232 -10.27 1.07 16.12
CA ASN A 232 -11.04 2.06 15.37
C ASN A 232 -10.34 3.43 15.22
N GLY A 233 -9.05 3.43 14.94
CA GLY A 233 -8.24 4.64 14.86
C GLY A 233 -8.54 5.56 13.67
N ALA A 234 -9.08 5.05 12.57
CA ALA A 234 -9.57 5.82 11.43
C ALA A 234 -10.95 5.36 10.90
N GLY A 235 -11.71 4.60 11.70
CA GLY A 235 -13.07 4.16 11.35
C GLY A 235 -13.20 2.69 10.92
N GLU A 236 -12.14 1.89 11.09
CA GLU A 236 -12.03 0.52 10.58
C GLU A 236 -12.81 -0.51 11.41
N ASN A 237 -13.07 -0.22 12.69
CA ASN A 237 -13.83 -1.07 13.61
C ASN A 237 -14.84 -0.26 14.44
N PRO A 238 -15.87 0.35 13.80
CA PRO A 238 -16.75 1.30 14.46
C PRO A 238 -17.55 0.70 15.63
N THR A 239 -17.74 -0.61 15.64
CA THR A 239 -18.47 -1.35 16.68
C THR A 239 -17.55 -1.94 17.77
N TYR A 240 -16.23 -1.78 17.65
CA TYR A 240 -15.24 -2.42 18.54
C TYR A 240 -15.44 -3.95 18.64
N ASP A 241 -15.78 -4.59 17.52
CA ASP A 241 -16.00 -6.03 17.45
C ASP A 241 -14.66 -6.77 17.57
N PRO A 242 -14.49 -7.69 18.54
CA PRO A 242 -13.28 -8.51 18.64
C PRO A 242 -13.03 -9.40 17.41
N ASN A 243 -14.06 -9.69 16.61
CA ASN A 243 -13.96 -10.50 15.39
C ASN A 243 -13.68 -9.68 14.12
N ASN A 244 -13.49 -8.36 14.25
CA ASN A 244 -13.07 -7.52 13.13
C ASN A 244 -11.74 -8.03 12.55
N THR A 245 -11.58 -7.97 11.22
CA THR A 245 -10.37 -8.41 10.51
C THR A 245 -9.08 -7.93 11.18
N TYR A 246 -8.98 -6.66 11.57
CA TYR A 246 -7.77 -6.12 12.20
C TYR A 246 -7.50 -6.70 13.60
N CYS A 247 -8.55 -7.08 14.34
CA CYS A 247 -8.42 -7.70 15.66
C CYS A 247 -8.02 -9.17 15.58
N GLN A 248 -8.21 -9.83 14.43
CA GLN A 248 -7.80 -11.21 14.20
C GLN A 248 -6.32 -11.33 13.82
N LEU A 249 -5.69 -10.25 13.34
CA LEU A 249 -4.27 -10.22 12.94
C LEU A 249 -3.29 -10.42 14.09
N PHE A 250 -3.73 -10.30 15.35
CA PHE A 250 -2.88 -10.50 16.51
C PHE A 250 -3.66 -11.16 17.66
N LYS A 251 -2.94 -11.83 18.55
CA LYS A 251 -3.49 -12.36 19.80
C LYS A 251 -2.69 -11.82 20.97
N ARG A 252 -3.39 -11.53 22.07
CA ARG A 252 -2.74 -11.23 23.35
C ARG A 252 -2.45 -12.55 24.04
N LYS A 253 -1.19 -12.83 24.34
CA LYS A 253 -0.85 -14.01 25.12
C LYS A 253 -1.28 -13.78 26.57
N PRO A 254 -2.09 -14.65 27.18
CA PRO A 254 -2.42 -14.53 28.59
C PRO A 254 -1.14 -14.60 29.43
N ALA A 255 -1.16 -13.93 30.58
CA ALA A 255 -0.03 -13.91 31.51
C ALA A 255 0.12 -15.25 32.24
N GLU A 256 0.39 -16.35 31.53
CA GLU A 256 0.67 -17.63 32.17
C GLU A 256 2.05 -18.17 31.85
N ARG A 257 2.61 -18.79 32.88
CA ARG A 257 4.01 -19.14 33.10
C ARG A 257 4.64 -19.80 31.89
N ARG A 258 5.84 -19.30 31.54
CA ARG A 258 6.96 -20.01 30.90
C ARG A 258 6.84 -21.54 31.10
N HIS A 259 6.14 -22.26 30.22
CA HIS A 259 6.25 -23.71 29.96
C HIS A 259 5.35 -24.12 28.77
N LEU A 260 5.98 -24.41 27.64
CA LEU A 260 5.70 -25.50 26.69
C LEU A 260 4.23 -25.94 26.51
N ARG A 261 3.63 -25.58 25.36
CA ARG A 261 2.96 -26.52 24.42
C ARG A 261 2.32 -25.80 23.22
N ARG A 262 3.03 -25.88 22.09
CA ARG A 262 2.58 -26.19 20.71
C ARG A 262 1.07 -26.02 20.41
N HIS A 263 0.74 -25.06 19.55
CA HIS A 263 -0.24 -25.18 18.45
C HIS A 263 0.21 -24.23 17.31
N LEU A 264 0.85 -24.81 16.28
CA LEU A 264 1.05 -24.17 14.99
C LEU A 264 -0.31 -24.18 14.28
N GLN A 265 -0.87 -23.02 13.98
CA GLN A 265 -1.92 -22.89 12.97
C GLN A 265 -1.35 -22.23 11.71
N PRO A 266 -1.77 -22.67 10.50
CA PRO A 266 -1.21 -22.24 9.23
C PRO A 266 -1.68 -20.82 8.85
N GLY A 267 -0.89 -20.19 7.98
CA GLY A 267 -1.00 -18.79 7.57
C GLY A 267 -2.39 -18.31 7.16
N GLU A 268 -2.70 -17.09 7.55
CA GLU A 268 -3.82 -16.32 7.03
C GLU A 268 -3.43 -15.63 5.72
N PRO A 269 -4.38 -15.51 4.78
CA PRO A 269 -4.13 -14.83 3.50
C PRO A 269 -3.79 -13.37 3.74
N GLY A 270 -2.60 -12.94 3.28
CA GLY A 270 -2.27 -11.53 3.15
C GLY A 270 -3.33 -10.83 2.32
N ARG A 271 -3.91 -9.76 2.88
CA ARG A 271 -5.06 -9.08 2.30
C ARG A 271 -4.62 -7.80 1.60
N SER A 272 -5.10 -7.66 0.38
CA SER A 272 -5.19 -6.45 -0.41
C SER A 272 -5.85 -5.31 0.36
N GLU A 273 -5.16 -4.18 0.52
CA GLU A 273 -5.77 -2.91 0.91
C GLU A 273 -6.07 -2.08 -0.35
N ASP A 274 -7.31 -1.60 -0.48
CA ASP A 274 -7.71 -0.66 -1.54
C ASP A 274 -7.06 0.71 -1.30
N GLY A 275 -5.92 0.92 -1.94
CA GLY A 275 -5.13 2.15 -1.85
C GLY A 275 -5.64 3.23 -2.79
N ARG A 276 -6.66 4.01 -2.39
CA ARG A 276 -6.99 5.25 -3.11
C ARG A 276 -5.90 6.30 -2.89
N CYS A 277 -5.01 6.51 -3.86
CA CYS A 277 -3.99 7.55 -3.76
C CYS A 277 -3.81 8.43 -5.02
N ARG A 278 -4.00 9.73 -4.80
CA ARG A 278 -3.69 10.91 -5.65
C ARG A 278 -4.62 11.24 -6.81
N ARG A 279 -5.52 12.21 -6.52
CA ARG A 279 -5.97 13.21 -7.49
C ARG A 279 -4.98 14.37 -7.45
N SER A 280 -4.43 14.79 -8.58
CA SER A 280 -3.65 16.03 -8.59
C SER A 280 -3.68 16.73 -9.94
N VAL A 281 -3.41 18.04 -9.88
CA VAL A 281 -3.35 18.93 -11.03
C VAL A 281 -1.92 19.42 -11.15
N ARG A 282 -1.33 19.29 -12.33
CA ARG A 282 -0.01 19.84 -12.65
C ARG A 282 -0.18 21.01 -13.60
N LEU A 283 0.37 22.17 -13.22
CA LEU A 283 0.49 23.34 -14.07
C LEU A 283 1.96 23.50 -14.48
N ALA A 284 2.22 23.59 -15.77
CA ALA A 284 3.56 23.86 -16.29
C ALA A 284 3.53 25.09 -17.21
N LEU A 285 4.48 26.00 -16.95
CA LEU A 285 4.77 27.17 -17.76
C LEU A 285 6.19 27.02 -18.28
N ARG A 286 6.38 27.03 -19.60
CA ARG A 286 7.71 26.99 -20.19
C ARG A 286 7.93 28.18 -21.12
N PRO A 287 8.98 28.99 -20.91
CA PRO A 287 9.48 29.90 -21.93
C PRO A 287 10.16 29.08 -23.02
N GLY A 288 9.72 29.19 -24.27
CA GLY A 288 10.30 28.46 -25.38
C GLY A 288 11.69 29.00 -25.70
N GLY A 289 12.67 28.08 -25.70
CA GLY A 289 14.03 28.37 -26.12
C GLY A 289 14.09 28.71 -27.61
N PRO A 290 15.12 29.48 -28.05
CA PRO A 290 15.27 29.86 -29.44
C PRO A 290 15.40 28.61 -30.33
N GLY A 291 14.53 28.51 -31.33
CA GLY A 291 14.61 27.47 -32.35
C GLY A 291 15.97 27.53 -33.06
N ARG A 292 16.65 26.38 -33.13
CA ARG A 292 17.82 26.22 -34.00
C ARG A 292 17.34 26.27 -35.44
N SER A 293 17.78 27.31 -36.15
CA SER A 293 17.80 27.44 -37.61
C SER A 293 18.66 26.36 -38.25
#